data_AF-A0A7Z0MUE7-F1
#
_entry.id   AF-A0A7Z0MUE7-F1
#
_cell.length_a   1.000
_cell.length_b   1.000
_cell.length_c   1.000
_cell.angle_alpha   90.00
_cell.angle_beta   90.00
_cell.angle_gamma   90.00
#
_symmetry.space_group_name_H-M   'P 1'
#
loop_
_entity.id
_entity.type
_entity.pdbx_description
1 polymer ?
#
loop_
_entity_poly.entity_id
_entity_poly.type
_entity_poly.pdbx_seq_one_letter_code
_entity_poly.pdbx_strand_id
1 'polypeptide(L)' 'MNRKSMRVDMPQTAAFIDSLREAFGADMINEQIRQGIKGAATFYARENGHELGTPLKQGDRDAKD' A
#
# COMPACT_ATOMS: atom_id res chain seq x y z
N MET A 1 -3.51 -23.84 -1.61
CA MET A 1 -2.47 -22.90 -1.14
C MET A 1 -2.96 -22.25 0.14
N ASN A 2 -2.30 -22.50 1.27
CA ASN A 2 -2.64 -21.83 2.53
C ASN A 2 -2.34 -20.33 2.35
N ARG A 3 -3.37 -19.52 2.11
CA ARG A 3 -3.24 -18.08 1.86
C ARG A 3 -2.88 -17.40 3.16
N LYS A 4 -1.59 -17.45 3.50
CA LYS A 4 -1.03 -16.63 4.58
C LYS A 4 -1.49 -15.20 4.33
N SER A 5 -2.05 -14.60 5.38
CA SER A 5 -2.54 -13.23 5.30
C SER A 5 -1.36 -12.32 5.00
N MET A 6 -1.53 -11.37 4.07
CA MET A 6 -0.50 -10.34 3.80
C MET A 6 -0.10 -9.57 5.05
N ARG A 7 -0.94 -9.58 6.10
CA ARG A 7 -0.59 -9.01 7.41
C ARG A 7 0.50 -9.78 8.16
N VAL A 8 0.66 -11.08 7.89
CA VAL A 8 1.73 -11.92 8.46
C VAL A 8 3.02 -11.76 7.67
N ASP A 9 2.93 -11.66 6.35
CA ASP A 9 4.09 -11.55 5.47
C ASP A 9 4.65 -10.10 5.44
N MET A 10 3.80 -9.09 5.67
CA MET A 10 4.12 -7.66 5.71
C MET A 10 3.64 -6.99 7.02
N PRO A 11 4.15 -7.39 8.20
CA PRO A 11 3.64 -6.94 9.50
C PRO A 11 3.85 -5.45 9.77
N GLN A 12 4.97 -4.85 9.34
CA GLN A 12 5.21 -3.41 9.53
C GLN A 12 4.28 -2.59 8.65
N THR A 13 4.12 -2.99 7.39
CA THR A 13 3.16 -2.37 6.47
C THR A 13 1.74 -2.46 7.04
N ALA A 14 1.35 -3.61 7.58
CA ALA A 14 0.02 -3.81 8.16
C ALA A 14 -0.23 -2.87 9.35
N ALA A 15 0.74 -2.76 10.28
CA ALA A 15 0.65 -1.86 11.43
C ALA A 15 0.56 -0.39 10.98
N PHE A 16 1.37 0.01 10.01
CA PHE A 16 1.32 1.36 9.46
C PHE A 16 -0.04 1.68 8.83
N ILE A 17 -0.59 0.76 8.04
CA ILE A 17 -1.94 0.92 7.47
C ILE A 17 -2.99 1.04 8.57
N ASP A 18 -2.88 0.29 9.67
CA ASP A 18 -3.83 0.43 10.77
C ASP A 18 -3.76 1.82 11.42
N SER A 19 -2.56 2.36 11.64
CA SER A 19 -2.40 3.75 12.12
C SER A 19 -2.95 4.78 11.13
N LEU A 20 -2.81 4.56 9.81
CA LEU A 20 -3.41 5.43 8.81
C LEU A 20 -4.95 5.35 8.84
N ARG A 21 -5.53 4.16 9.01
CA ARG A 21 -6.98 4.00 9.13
C ARG A 21 -7.53 4.67 10.38
N GLU A 22 -6.78 4.62 11.49
CA GLU A 22 -7.14 5.31 12.72
C GLU A 22 -7.08 6.83 12.54
N ALA A 23 -6.03 7.35 11.91
CA ALA A 23 -5.84 8.79 11.73
C ALA A 23 -6.75 9.41 10.66
N PHE A 24 -7.04 8.70 9.58
CA PHE A 24 -7.70 9.26 8.39
C PHE A 24 -9.01 8.58 8.00
N GLY A 25 -9.39 7.52 8.71
CA GLY A 25 -10.59 6.74 8.42
C GLY A 25 -10.30 5.52 7.53
N ALA A 26 -10.97 4.41 7.85
CA ALA A 26 -10.74 3.14 7.19
C ALA A 26 -11.13 3.15 5.71
N ASP A 27 -12.24 3.78 5.35
CA ASP A 27 -12.74 3.77 3.98
C ASP A 27 -11.81 4.48 3.01
N MET A 28 -11.31 5.67 3.41
CA MET A 28 -10.36 6.45 2.62
C MET A 28 -9.09 5.64 2.31
N ILE A 29 -8.47 5.06 3.35
CA ILE A 29 -7.24 4.30 3.20
C ILE A 29 -7.47 3.00 2.41
N ASN A 30 -8.58 2.31 2.66
CA ASN A 30 -8.93 1.09 1.94
C ASN A 30 -9.18 1.37 0.45
N GLU A 31 -9.75 2.52 0.09
CA GLU A 31 -9.90 2.94 -1.29
C GLU A 31 -8.53 3.12 -1.98
N GLN A 32 -7.61 3.88 -1.37
CA GLN A 32 -6.28 4.11 -1.96
C GLN A 32 -5.51 2.80 -2.18
N ILE A 33 -5.60 1.84 -1.26
CA ILE A 33 -5.00 0.51 -1.40
C ILE A 33 -5.64 -0.26 -2.57
N ARG A 34 -6.99 -0.24 -2.69
CA ARG A 34 -7.69 -0.91 -3.80
C ARG A 34 -7.31 -0.31 -5.14
N GLN A 35 -7.21 1.01 -5.24
CA GLN A 35 -6.76 1.69 -6.47
C GLN A 35 -5.30 1.35 -6.78
N GLY A 36 -4.44 1.30 -5.77
CA GLY A 36 -3.06 0.80 -5.84
C GLY A 36 -2.96 -0.57 -6.49
N ILE A 37 -3.78 -1.51 -6.02
CA ILE A 37 -3.84 -2.88 -6.53
C ILE A 37 -4.39 -2.93 -7.97
N LYS A 38 -5.24 -1.97 -8.36
CA LYS A 38 -5.84 -1.88 -9.71
C LYS A 38 -4.94 -1.20 -10.75
N GLY A 39 -3.75 -0.70 -10.37
CA GLY A 39 -2.82 -0.06 -11.31
C GLY A 39 -2.65 1.44 -11.12
N ALA A 40 -3.40 2.08 -10.21
CA ALA A 40 -3.21 3.49 -9.91
C ALA A 40 -2.00 3.66 -8.98
N ALA A 41 -1.17 4.68 -9.20
CA ALA A 41 0.00 4.94 -8.36
C ALA A 41 -0.36 5.65 -7.03
N THR A 42 -1.37 5.14 -6.33
CA THR A 42 -1.91 5.70 -5.07
C THR A 42 -1.44 4.95 -3.83
N PHE A 43 -1.02 3.69 -3.99
CA PHE A 43 -0.49 2.87 -2.91
C PHE A 43 0.52 1.87 -3.46
N TYR A 44 1.68 1.79 -2.81
CA TYR A 44 2.71 0.79 -3.05
C TYR A 44 3.46 0.50 -1.75
N ALA A 45 3.68 -0.78 -1.46
CA ALA A 45 4.47 -1.23 -0.33
C ALA A 45 5.32 -2.44 -0.71
N ARG A 46 6.51 -2.54 -0.10
CA ARG A 46 7.41 -3.69 -0.22
C ARG A 46 8.00 -4.03 1.13
N GLU A 47 7.88 -5.29 1.53
CA GLU A 47 8.38 -5.80 2.81
C GLU A 47 8.64 -7.31 2.69
N ASN A 48 9.72 -7.82 3.27
CA ASN A 48 10.08 -9.26 3.28
C ASN A 48 10.06 -9.95 1.89
N GLY A 49 10.35 -9.22 0.81
CA GLY A 49 10.30 -9.76 -0.55
C GLY A 49 8.89 -9.84 -1.16
N HIS A 50 7.87 -9.36 -0.45
CA HIS A 50 6.51 -9.19 -0.95
C HIS A 50 6.28 -7.75 -1.40
N GLU A 51 5.53 -7.58 -2.48
CA GLU A 51 5.14 -6.29 -3.05
C GLU A 51 3.61 -6.22 -3.19
N LEU A 52 3.03 -5.06 -2.90
CA LEU A 52 1.59 -4.82 -3.03
C LEU A 52 1.32 -3.41 -3.54
N GLY A 53 0.47 -3.30 -4.57
CA GLY A 53 0.09 -2.03 -5.18
C GLY A 53 0.94 -1.66 -6.38
N THR A 54 0.89 -0.40 -6.81
CA THR A 54 1.54 0.09 -8.03
C THR A 54 2.57 1.17 -7.70
N PRO A 55 3.85 0.97 -8.05
CA PRO A 55 4.90 1.93 -7.74
C PRO A 55 4.73 3.24 -8.54
N LEU A 56 5.11 4.37 -7.92
CA LEU A 56 5.31 5.64 -8.63
C LEU A 56 6.42 5.46 -9.67
N LYS A 57 6.16 5.85 -10.93
CA LYS A 57 7.19 5.83 -11.98
C LYS A 57 8.24 6.89 -11.68
N GLN A 58 9.48 6.66 -12.11
CA GLN A 58 10.60 7.56 -11.81
C GLN A 58 10.33 9.01 -12.26
N GLY A 59 9.69 9.22 -13.42
CA GLY A 59 9.30 10.55 -13.89
C GLY A 59 8.18 11.24 -13.09
N ASP A 60 7.41 10.51 -12.29
CA ASP A 60 6.40 11.08 -11.39
C ASP A 60 7.01 11.57 -10.06
N ARG A 61 8.23 11.12 -9.72
CA ARG A 61 8.93 11.52 -8.48
C ARG A 61 9.59 12.88 -8.59
N ASP A 62 9.94 13.27 -9.82
CA ASP A 62 10.66 14.50 -10.14
C ASP A 62 9.69 15.63 -10.57
N ALA A 63 8.38 15.39 -10.59
CA ALA A 63 7.35 16.41 -10.82
C ALA A 63 7.19 17.32 -9.59
N LYS A 64 8.25 18.07 -9.29
CA LYS A 64 8.25 19.31 -8.52
C LYS A 64 9.01 20.35 -9.34
N ASP A 65 8.30 21.00 -10.25
CA ASP A 65 8.59 22.34 -10.74
C ASP A 65 7.41 23.25 -10.40
#